data_AF-A0A832HWD9-F1
#
_entry.id   AF-A0A832HWD9-F1
#
_cell.length_a   1.000
_cell.length_b   1.000
_cell.length_c   1.000
_cell.angle_alpha   90.00
_cell.angle_beta   90.00
_cell.angle_gamma   90.00
#
_symmetry.space_group_name_H-M   'P 1'
#
loop_
_entity.id
_entity.type
_entity.pdbx_description
1 polymer ?
#
loop_
_entity_poly.entity_id
_entity_poly.type
_entity_poly.pdbx_seq_one_letter_code
_entity_poly.pdbx_strand_id
1 'polypeptide(L)'
;MPRKLSAIAPDWWDYTTLDNELIADAARLTPQQMLKLSRPGFRVVMYDTLEEFYLAEALEYINAWKQATADNPVGICGPIGPTEQLPLVARLVNDLGLDVRNGHFWGMDEWVLDGREVPVNHPLSFERCDRELCFNRID
;
A
#
# COMPACT_ATOMS: atom_id res chain seq x y z
N MET A 1 22.84 -12.48 -24.43
CA MET A 1 23.87 -12.05 -23.46
C MET A 1 23.53 -12.67 -22.11
N PRO A 2 24.51 -13.00 -21.25
CA PRO A 2 24.23 -13.44 -19.89
C PRO A 2 23.47 -12.35 -19.12
N ARG A 3 22.55 -12.76 -18.25
CA ARG A 3 21.77 -11.86 -17.37
C ARG A 3 22.72 -11.01 -16.53
N LYS A 4 22.43 -9.71 -16.39
CA LYS A 4 23.13 -8.82 -15.47
C LYS A 4 22.87 -9.25 -14.02
N LEU A 5 23.91 -9.26 -13.20
CA LEU A 5 23.75 -9.45 -11.75
C LEU A 5 23.26 -8.16 -11.10
N SER A 6 22.50 -8.31 -10.02
CA SER A 6 22.05 -7.17 -9.23
C SER A 6 23.25 -6.43 -8.64
N ALA A 7 23.20 -5.09 -8.69
CA ALA A 7 24.18 -4.23 -8.02
C ALA A 7 23.88 -4.02 -6.52
N ILE A 8 22.68 -4.38 -6.06
CA ILE A 8 22.23 -4.22 -4.66
C ILE A 8 22.50 -5.50 -3.87
N ALA A 9 22.08 -6.64 -4.41
CA ALA A 9 22.21 -7.97 -3.81
C ALA A 9 22.38 -9.01 -4.93
N PRO A 10 23.62 -9.46 -5.23
CA PRO A 10 23.93 -10.32 -6.38
C PRO A 10 23.11 -11.63 -6.47
N ASP A 11 22.66 -12.14 -5.32
CA ASP A 11 21.85 -13.36 -5.22
C ASP A 11 20.35 -13.15 -5.57
N TRP A 12 19.92 -11.90 -5.79
CA TRP A 12 18.54 -11.51 -6.04
C TRP A 12 18.35 -10.88 -7.43
N TRP A 13 17.09 -10.67 -7.82
CA TRP A 13 16.71 -9.89 -9.01
C TRP A 13 16.09 -8.57 -8.58
N ASP A 14 16.47 -7.48 -9.25
CA ASP A 14 15.91 -6.15 -9.03
C ASP A 14 15.99 -5.30 -10.30
N TYR A 15 15.61 -4.02 -10.20
CA TYR A 15 15.58 -3.10 -11.34
C TYR A 15 16.96 -2.87 -12.01
N THR A 16 18.07 -3.09 -11.31
CA THR A 16 19.44 -2.98 -11.86
C THR A 16 19.79 -4.14 -12.81
N THR A 17 19.02 -5.23 -12.74
CA THR A 17 19.17 -6.39 -13.64
C THR A 17 18.47 -6.20 -14.99
N LEU A 18 17.66 -5.15 -15.14
CA LEU A 18 16.86 -4.88 -16.34
C LEU A 18 17.72 -4.39 -17.52
N ASP A 19 17.14 -4.44 -18.71
CA ASP A 19 17.74 -3.88 -19.92
C ASP A 19 17.89 -2.36 -19.77
N ASN A 20 19.05 -1.83 -20.19
CA ASN A 20 19.30 -0.39 -20.10
C ASN A 20 18.38 0.41 -21.02
N GLU A 21 18.01 -0.14 -22.18
CA GLU A 21 17.07 0.51 -23.10
C GLU A 21 15.68 0.61 -22.46
N LEU A 22 15.22 -0.47 -21.79
CA LEU A 22 13.94 -0.46 -21.07
C LEU A 22 13.93 0.58 -19.94
N ILE A 23 15.01 0.68 -19.16
CA ILE A 23 15.14 1.68 -18.10
C ILE A 23 15.10 3.09 -18.72
N ALA A 24 15.84 3.31 -19.81
CA ALA A 24 15.88 4.60 -20.49
C ALA A 24 14.52 4.97 -21.07
N ASP A 25 13.77 4.01 -21.62
CA ASP A 25 12.42 4.20 -22.15
C ASP A 25 11.43 4.57 -21.04
N ALA A 26 11.45 3.84 -19.92
CA ALA A 26 10.61 4.13 -18.77
C ALA A 26 10.91 5.52 -18.18
N ALA A 27 12.19 5.90 -18.09
CA ALA A 27 12.61 7.21 -17.59
C ALA A 27 12.16 8.39 -18.47
N ARG A 28 11.80 8.16 -19.75
CA ARG A 28 11.30 9.18 -20.66
C ARG A 28 9.78 9.33 -20.66
N LEU A 29 9.06 8.50 -19.90
CA LEU A 29 7.61 8.57 -19.84
C LEU A 29 7.13 9.91 -19.27
N THR A 30 6.25 10.58 -20.01
CA THR A 30 5.51 11.75 -19.51
C THR A 30 4.29 11.31 -18.72
N PRO A 31 3.70 12.17 -17.87
CA PRO A 31 2.43 11.87 -17.19
C PRO A 31 1.31 11.43 -18.14
N GLN A 32 1.20 12.08 -19.32
CA GLN A 32 0.21 11.74 -20.33
C GLN A 32 0.47 10.36 -20.96
N GLN A 33 1.74 9.95 -21.07
CA GLN A 33 2.11 8.61 -21.54
C GLN A 33 1.86 7.57 -20.45
N MET A 34 2.18 7.86 -19.19
CA MET A 34 1.89 6.97 -18.06
C MET A 34 0.40 6.67 -17.94
N LEU A 35 -0.47 7.68 -18.10
CA LEU A 35 -1.92 7.48 -18.06
C LEU A 35 -2.41 6.47 -19.13
N LYS A 36 -1.78 6.50 -20.32
CA LYS A 36 -2.07 5.58 -21.43
C LYS A 36 -1.60 4.15 -21.20
N LEU A 37 -0.85 3.86 -20.14
CA LEU A 37 -0.49 2.50 -19.75
C LEU A 37 -1.66 1.74 -19.12
N SER A 38 -2.76 2.43 -18.78
CA SER A 38 -4.01 1.80 -18.33
C SER A 38 -4.54 0.82 -19.37
N ARG A 39 -4.99 -0.34 -18.92
CA ARG A 39 -5.42 -1.49 -19.74
C ARG A 39 -6.35 -2.39 -18.93
N PRO A 40 -7.11 -3.33 -19.52
CA PRO A 40 -7.95 -4.24 -18.74
C PRO A 40 -7.16 -4.92 -17.62
N GLY A 41 -7.63 -4.79 -16.37
CA GLY A 41 -6.96 -5.30 -15.17
C GLY A 41 -5.86 -4.40 -14.58
N PHE A 42 -5.56 -3.24 -15.16
CA PHE A 42 -4.57 -2.30 -14.63
C PHE A 42 -4.97 -0.84 -14.93
N ARG A 43 -5.07 -0.01 -13.89
CA ARG A 43 -5.49 1.38 -14.02
C ARG A 43 -4.42 2.31 -13.45
N VAL A 44 -4.08 3.34 -14.22
CA VAL A 44 -3.27 4.47 -13.74
C VAL A 44 -4.24 5.60 -13.42
N VAL A 45 -4.18 6.10 -12.18
CA VAL A 45 -4.95 7.27 -11.74
C VAL A 45 -3.95 8.33 -11.32
N MET A 46 -4.18 9.58 -11.75
CA MET A 46 -3.36 10.73 -11.40
C MET A 46 -4.20 11.65 -10.53
N TYR A 47 -3.59 12.15 -9.45
CA TYR A 47 -4.17 13.12 -8.54
C TYR A 47 -3.32 14.39 -8.58
N ASP A 48 -3.97 15.55 -8.54
CA ASP A 48 -3.26 16.83 -8.65
C ASP A 48 -2.66 17.26 -7.30
N THR A 49 -3.16 16.71 -6.19
CA THR A 49 -2.69 17.01 -4.83
C THR A 49 -2.43 15.74 -4.02
N LEU A 50 -1.60 15.86 -2.99
CA LEU A 50 -1.33 14.77 -2.04
C LEU A 50 -2.56 14.43 -1.22
N GLU A 51 -3.37 15.44 -0.86
CA GLU A 51 -4.59 15.26 -0.09
C GLU A 51 -5.63 14.42 -0.86
N GLU A 52 -5.78 14.67 -2.16
CA GLU A 52 -6.64 13.84 -3.02
C GLU A 52 -6.12 12.41 -3.13
N PHE A 53 -4.79 12.25 -3.25
CA PHE A 53 -4.15 10.94 -3.29
C PHE A 53 -4.40 10.14 -1.99
N TYR A 54 -4.12 10.73 -0.82
CA TYR A 54 -4.33 10.05 0.46
C TYR A 54 -5.81 9.79 0.75
N LEU A 55 -6.71 10.70 0.36
CA LEU A 55 -8.15 10.43 0.45
C LEU A 55 -8.56 9.27 -0.45
N ALA A 56 -8.01 9.18 -1.67
CA ALA A 56 -8.29 8.06 -2.56
C ALA A 56 -7.80 6.74 -1.98
N GLU A 57 -6.60 6.69 -1.41
CA GLU A 57 -6.10 5.50 -0.70
C GLU A 57 -7.00 5.13 0.47
N ALA A 58 -7.44 6.11 1.27
CA ALA A 58 -8.39 5.86 2.36
C ALA A 58 -9.74 5.30 1.85
N LEU A 59 -10.22 5.78 0.69
CA LEU A 59 -11.44 5.29 0.07
C LEU A 59 -11.30 3.84 -0.42
N GLU A 60 -10.11 3.36 -0.78
CA GLU A 60 -9.90 1.94 -1.09
C GLU A 60 -10.15 1.05 0.15
N TYR A 61 -9.78 1.51 1.36
CA TYR A 61 -10.14 0.85 2.63
C TYR A 61 -11.65 0.74 2.81
N ILE A 62 -12.33 1.86 2.66
CA ILE A 62 -13.78 1.89 2.82
C ILE A 62 -14.47 1.00 1.77
N ASN A 63 -14.03 1.07 0.51
CA ASN A 63 -14.61 0.27 -0.57
C ASN A 63 -14.41 -1.23 -0.35
N ALA A 64 -13.22 -1.65 0.12
CA ALA A 64 -12.96 -3.06 0.42
C ALA A 64 -13.81 -3.56 1.59
N TRP A 65 -13.82 -2.85 2.72
CA TRP A 65 -14.52 -3.30 3.92
C TRP A 65 -16.04 -3.28 3.77
N LYS A 66 -16.61 -2.35 2.98
CA LYS A 66 -18.06 -2.34 2.69
C LYS A 66 -18.54 -3.58 1.92
N GLN A 67 -17.64 -4.32 1.29
CA GLN A 67 -17.98 -5.57 0.58
C GLN A 67 -17.95 -6.78 1.52
N ALA A 68 -17.40 -6.64 2.74
CA ALA A 68 -17.22 -7.74 3.66
C ALA A 68 -18.53 -8.10 4.38
N THR A 69 -18.81 -9.40 4.46
CA THR A 69 -19.86 -9.97 5.30
C THR A 69 -19.29 -11.08 6.17
N ALA A 70 -20.04 -11.52 7.19
CA ALA A 70 -19.60 -12.60 8.07
C ALA A 70 -19.27 -13.90 7.31
N ASP A 71 -20.02 -14.20 6.24
CA ASP A 71 -19.83 -15.40 5.41
C ASP A 71 -18.90 -15.16 4.20
N ASN A 72 -18.53 -13.91 3.92
CA ASN A 72 -17.63 -13.54 2.82
C ASN A 72 -16.71 -12.40 3.28
N PRO A 73 -15.65 -12.71 4.05
CA PRO A 73 -14.72 -11.72 4.54
C PRO A 73 -13.95 -11.07 3.39
N VAL A 74 -13.83 -9.75 3.42
CA VAL A 74 -13.03 -8.96 2.48
C VAL A 74 -12.09 -8.09 3.29
N GLY A 75 -10.88 -7.88 2.78
CA GLY A 75 -9.90 -7.07 3.47
C GLY A 75 -8.81 -6.54 2.58
N ILE A 76 -7.87 -5.87 3.22
CA ILE A 76 -6.72 -5.24 2.57
C ILE A 76 -5.44 -5.83 3.13
N CYS A 77 -4.50 -6.11 2.23
CA CYS A 77 -3.12 -6.34 2.57
C CYS A 77 -2.34 -5.08 2.16
N GLY A 78 -1.72 -4.39 3.12
CA GLY A 78 -1.08 -3.10 2.88
C GLY A 78 0.35 -3.05 3.43
N PRO A 79 1.30 -2.39 2.73
CA PRO A 79 2.51 -1.91 3.37
C PRO A 79 2.16 -0.82 4.40
N ILE A 80 3.10 -0.50 5.30
CA ILE A 80 2.86 0.60 6.25
C ILE A 80 2.85 1.99 5.60
N GLY A 81 3.56 2.17 4.49
CA GLY A 81 3.82 3.48 3.88
C GLY A 81 3.17 3.62 2.51
N PRO A 82 2.62 4.80 2.15
CA PRO A 82 2.44 6.02 2.98
C PRO A 82 1.53 5.80 4.20
N THR A 83 1.52 6.72 5.17
CA THR A 83 0.77 6.58 6.45
C THR A 83 -0.36 7.59 6.61
N GLU A 84 -0.38 8.63 5.80
CA GLU A 84 -1.22 9.82 5.91
C GLU A 84 -2.70 9.54 5.62
N GLN A 85 -3.00 8.46 4.90
CA GLN A 85 -4.33 7.94 4.67
C GLN A 85 -4.94 7.29 5.91
N LEU A 86 -4.14 6.73 6.82
CA LEU A 86 -4.61 5.92 7.96
C LEU A 86 -5.56 6.71 8.89
N PRO A 87 -5.25 7.97 9.31
CA PRO A 87 -6.20 8.77 10.08
C PRO A 87 -7.46 9.15 9.31
N LEU A 88 -7.38 9.27 7.98
CA LEU A 88 -8.53 9.58 7.13
C LEU A 88 -9.50 8.39 7.08
N VAL A 89 -8.98 7.16 7.03
CA VAL A 89 -9.79 5.93 7.13
C VAL A 89 -10.62 5.94 8.41
N ALA A 90 -9.98 6.10 9.56
CA ALA A 90 -10.68 6.11 10.84
C ALA A 90 -11.75 7.21 10.91
N ARG A 91 -11.40 8.42 10.46
CA ARG A 91 -12.36 9.54 10.42
C ARG A 91 -13.57 9.24 9.52
N LEU A 92 -13.35 8.67 8.33
CA LEU A 92 -14.43 8.31 7.42
C LEU A 92 -15.34 7.24 8.00
N VAL A 93 -14.78 6.23 8.68
CA VAL A 93 -15.57 5.18 9.35
C VAL A 93 -16.48 5.81 10.41
N ASN A 94 -15.92 6.65 11.29
CA ASN A 94 -16.66 7.23 12.40
C ASN A 94 -17.69 8.26 11.92
N ASP A 95 -17.27 9.22 11.08
CA ASP A 95 -18.13 10.34 10.63
C ASP A 95 -19.32 9.84 9.78
N LEU A 96 -19.17 8.71 9.07
CA LEU A 96 -20.23 8.10 8.26
C LEU A 96 -20.97 6.95 8.96
N GLY A 97 -20.54 6.56 10.17
CA GLY A 97 -21.13 5.45 10.93
C GLY A 97 -21.05 4.10 10.20
N LEU A 98 -19.91 3.80 9.57
CA LEU A 98 -19.74 2.57 8.80
C LEU A 98 -19.46 1.38 9.70
N ASP A 99 -20.26 0.31 9.58
CA ASP A 99 -19.97 -0.96 10.24
C ASP A 99 -18.92 -1.76 9.44
N VAL A 100 -17.67 -1.69 9.89
CA VAL A 100 -16.52 -2.34 9.24
C VAL A 100 -16.04 -3.59 9.99
N ARG A 101 -16.83 -4.12 10.94
CA ARG A 101 -16.40 -5.24 11.81
C ARG A 101 -16.12 -6.54 11.07
N ASN A 102 -16.72 -6.74 9.90
CA ASN A 102 -16.43 -7.90 9.03
C ASN A 102 -15.24 -7.65 8.10
N GLY A 103 -14.72 -6.42 8.03
CA GLY A 103 -13.56 -6.06 7.25
C GLY A 103 -12.29 -6.60 7.89
N HIS A 104 -11.35 -7.04 7.05
CA HIS A 104 -10.05 -7.53 7.49
C HIS A 104 -8.90 -6.64 7.03
N PHE A 105 -7.81 -6.65 7.79
CA PHE A 105 -6.55 -6.03 7.42
C PHE A 105 -5.39 -6.97 7.75
N TRP A 106 -4.42 -7.01 6.85
CA TRP A 106 -3.15 -7.72 7.02
C TRP A 106 -2.00 -6.76 6.71
N GLY A 107 -1.05 -6.64 7.63
CA GLY A 107 0.23 -6.00 7.32
C GLY A 107 0.99 -6.87 6.31
N MET A 108 1.51 -6.25 5.26
CA MET A 108 2.24 -6.96 4.20
C MET A 108 3.60 -7.48 4.69
N ASP A 109 4.22 -6.76 5.63
CA ASP A 109 5.54 -7.02 6.18
C ASP A 109 5.67 -6.46 7.61
N GLU A 110 6.77 -6.79 8.28
CA GLU A 110 7.18 -6.23 9.57
C GLU A 110 8.71 -6.34 9.69
N TRP A 111 9.33 -5.47 10.49
CA TRP A 111 10.77 -5.57 10.75
C TRP A 111 11.11 -6.85 11.50
N VAL A 112 12.26 -7.43 11.13
CA VAL A 112 12.83 -8.58 11.81
C VAL A 112 14.11 -8.18 12.52
N LEU A 113 14.18 -8.45 13.82
CA LEU A 113 15.36 -8.29 14.65
C LEU A 113 15.69 -9.63 15.30
N ASP A 114 16.93 -10.08 15.17
CA ASP A 114 17.42 -11.36 15.73
C ASP A 114 16.58 -12.59 15.32
N GLY A 115 16.09 -12.59 14.08
CA GLY A 115 15.34 -13.70 13.49
C GLY A 115 13.87 -13.80 13.94
N ARG A 116 13.35 -12.76 14.59
CA ARG A 116 11.91 -12.63 14.93
C ARG A 116 11.39 -11.25 14.56
N GLU A 117 10.09 -11.17 14.32
CA GLU A 117 9.38 -9.92 14.15
C GLU A 117 9.56 -9.01 15.39
N VAL A 118 9.71 -7.71 15.15
CA VAL A 118 9.76 -6.74 16.25
C VAL A 118 8.42 -6.73 17.00
N PRO A 119 8.41 -6.57 18.34
CA PRO A 119 7.16 -6.51 19.08
C PRO A 119 6.38 -5.23 18.76
N VAL A 120 5.04 -5.25 18.93
CA VAL A 120 4.15 -4.09 18.70
C VAL A 120 4.50 -2.84 19.52
N ASN A 121 5.26 -2.96 20.61
CA ASN A 121 5.71 -1.80 21.39
C ASN A 121 7.00 -1.16 20.82
N HIS A 122 7.67 -1.83 19.88
CA HIS A 122 8.85 -1.32 19.22
C HIS A 122 8.53 -0.02 18.47
N PRO A 123 9.36 1.03 18.56
CA PRO A 123 9.06 2.34 17.97
C PRO A 123 8.94 2.34 16.45
N LEU A 124 9.46 1.30 15.77
CA LEU A 124 9.39 1.15 14.32
C LEU A 124 8.42 0.05 13.86
N SER A 125 7.65 -0.57 14.77
CA SER A 125 6.70 -1.61 14.37
C SER A 125 5.63 -1.02 13.44
N PHE A 126 5.39 -1.71 12.33
CA PHE A 126 4.35 -1.36 11.38
C PHE A 126 2.97 -1.59 11.97
N GLU A 127 2.77 -2.71 12.68
CA GLU A 127 1.53 -2.97 13.40
C GLU A 127 1.21 -1.84 14.39
N ARG A 128 2.23 -1.35 15.11
CA ARG A 128 2.06 -0.23 16.05
C ARG A 128 1.52 1.01 15.36
N CYS A 129 2.14 1.38 14.24
CA CYS A 129 1.79 2.56 13.48
C CYS A 129 0.34 2.46 12.95
N ASP A 130 -0.05 1.31 12.36
CA ASP A 130 -1.41 1.08 11.89
C ASP A 130 -2.46 1.23 13.00
N ARG A 131 -2.18 0.66 14.19
CA ARG A 131 -3.06 0.76 15.35
C ARG A 131 -3.17 2.19 15.85
N GLU A 132 -2.05 2.89 16.03
CA GLU A 132 -2.01 4.25 16.56
C GLU A 132 -2.62 5.28 15.60
N LEU A 133 -2.50 5.08 14.28
CA LEU A 133 -2.97 6.04 13.28
C LEU A 133 -4.37 5.74 12.75
N CYS A 134 -4.81 4.47 12.73
CA CYS A 134 -6.13 4.07 12.23
C CYS A 134 -6.93 3.26 13.25
N PHE A 135 -6.54 2.02 13.55
CA PHE A 135 -7.48 1.05 14.15
C PHE A 135 -7.94 1.41 15.57
N ASN A 136 -7.06 1.95 16.41
CA ASN A 136 -7.45 2.37 17.76
C ASN A 136 -8.25 3.69 17.77
N ARG A 137 -8.46 4.31 16.60
CA ARG A 137 -9.24 5.55 16.44
C ARG A 137 -10.64 5.29 15.87
N ILE A 138 -10.97 4.05 15.53
CA ILE A 138 -12.31 3.66 15.07
C ILE A 138 -13.19 3.40 16.30
N ASP A 139 -14.40 3.97 16.32
CA ASP A 139 -15.35 3.89 17.45
C ASP A 139 -16.16 2.57 17.49
#